data_AF-A0A1D1VJ08-F1
#
_entry.id   AF-A0A1D1VJ08-F1
#
_cell.length_a   1.000
_cell.length_b   1.000
_cell.length_c   1.000
_cell.angle_alpha   90.00
_cell.angle_beta   90.00
_cell.angle_gamma   90.00
#
_symmetry.space_group_name_H-M   'P 1'
#
loop_
_entity.id
_entity.type
_entity.pdbx_description
1 polymer ?
#
loop_
_entity_poly.entity_id
_entity_poly.type
_entity_poly.pdbx_seq_one_letter_code
_entity_poly.pdbx_strand_id
1 'polypeptide(L)'
;MGCFVHSLDPSSCCKNVIIVDIGARRKGVWLYTSTEHTETKAPESFTVFANPMPLSGTEIDVLLQQEYIARVIGGFDTTDRKHLRSLRIQCENTKINLMTQRQKSVRVGSYPDVLFRQEDLKNILRQLANILIQAVCWLRKLYLTNQNGDVADFKILVIGTSSFCHVFAKLC
;
A
#
# COMPACT_ATOMS: atom_id res chain seq x y z
N MET A 1 17.96 -5.16 0.45
CA MET A 1 16.63 -4.55 0.24
C MET A 1 16.55 -4.11 -1.20
N GLY A 2 15.79 -4.80 -2.04
CA GLY A 2 15.63 -4.47 -3.46
C GLY A 2 14.39 -3.60 -3.67
N CYS A 3 14.51 -2.54 -4.47
CA CYS A 3 13.38 -1.83 -5.05
C CYS A 3 12.92 -2.65 -6.26
N PHE A 4 11.68 -3.12 -6.27
CA PHE A 4 11.13 -3.85 -7.40
C PHE A 4 10.29 -2.88 -8.23
N VAL A 5 10.80 -2.55 -9.41
CA VAL A 5 10.05 -1.86 -10.45
C VAL A 5 9.44 -2.96 -11.32
N HIS A 6 8.12 -3.15 -11.26
CA HIS A 6 7.45 -3.93 -12.30
C HIS A 6 7.59 -3.15 -13.62
N SER A 7 8.13 -3.85 -14.62
CA SER A 7 8.85 -3.31 -15.77
C SER A 7 8.15 -2.13 -16.48
N LEU A 8 8.86 -1.01 -16.58
CA LEU A 8 8.75 -0.15 -17.74
C LEU A 8 9.40 -0.89 -18.90
N ASP A 9 8.59 -1.40 -19.83
CA ASP A 9 9.08 -1.63 -21.18
C ASP A 9 9.63 -0.28 -21.70
N PRO A 10 10.93 -0.15 -22.00
CA PRO A 10 11.53 1.09 -22.45
C PRO A 10 10.91 1.62 -23.76
N SER A 11 10.25 0.76 -24.53
CA SER A 11 9.63 1.11 -25.81
C SER A 11 8.28 1.82 -25.66
N SER A 12 7.65 1.79 -24.48
CA SER A 12 6.33 2.41 -24.27
C SER A 12 6.49 3.75 -23.55
N CYS A 13 6.72 4.80 -24.34
CA CYS A 13 6.79 6.20 -23.92
C CYS A 13 5.39 6.67 -23.44
N CYS A 14 5.06 6.40 -22.18
CA CYS A 14 3.77 6.78 -21.62
C CYS A 14 3.82 8.21 -21.09
N LYS A 15 2.95 9.08 -21.62
CA LYS A 15 2.89 10.50 -21.24
C LYS A 15 2.45 10.73 -19.79
N ASN A 16 1.67 9.80 -19.22
CA ASN A 16 1.16 9.89 -17.86
C ASN A 16 1.54 8.65 -17.03
N VAL A 17 2.20 8.87 -15.90
CA VAL A 17 2.62 7.82 -14.97
C VAL A 17 2.07 8.15 -13.58
N ILE A 18 1.30 7.23 -13.01
CA ILE A 18 0.83 7.27 -11.64
C ILE A 18 1.80 6.44 -10.80
N ILE A 19 2.52 7.09 -9.90
CA ILE A 19 3.39 6.43 -8.94
C ILE A 19 2.63 6.24 -7.64
N VAL A 20 2.54 5.00 -7.18
CA VAL A 20 1.95 4.59 -5.91
C VAL A 20 3.08 4.15 -4.99
N ASP A 21 3.46 4.96 -4.01
CA ASP A 21 4.48 4.58 -3.01
C ASP A 21 3.83 4.07 -1.73
N ILE A 22 4.03 2.79 -1.48
CA ILE A 22 3.60 2.08 -0.28
C ILE A 22 4.83 1.79 0.58
N GLY A 23 5.48 2.86 1.02
CA GLY A 23 6.60 2.83 1.95
C GLY A 23 6.18 2.68 3.41
N ALA A 24 7.16 2.40 4.27
CA ALA A 24 6.95 2.37 5.72
C ALA A 24 6.81 3.77 6.34
N ARG A 25 7.43 4.80 5.75
CA ARG A 25 7.50 6.18 6.29
C ARG A 25 7.05 7.29 5.35
N ARG A 26 7.26 7.16 4.04
CA ARG A 26 6.73 8.08 3.02
C ARG A 26 5.62 7.38 2.25
N LYS A 27 4.59 8.15 1.91
CA LYS A 27 3.34 7.67 1.34
C LYS A 27 2.81 8.70 0.37
N GLY A 28 2.25 8.21 -0.71
CA GLY A 28 1.47 9.05 -1.58
C GLY A 28 1.12 8.32 -2.85
N VAL A 29 0.06 8.79 -3.47
CA VAL A 29 -0.16 8.56 -4.88
C VAL A 29 0.15 9.87 -5.58
N TRP A 30 1.06 9.82 -6.54
CA TRP A 30 1.45 10.95 -7.34
C TRP A 30 1.19 10.65 -8.80
N LEU A 31 0.54 11.58 -9.49
CA LEU A 31 0.46 11.55 -10.94
C LEU A 31 1.55 12.47 -11.49
N TYR A 32 2.42 11.90 -12.32
CA TYR A 32 3.40 12.60 -13.13
C TYR A 32 2.88 12.63 -14.57
N THR A 33 2.64 13.83 -15.10
CA THR A 33 2.34 14.04 -16.52
C THR A 33 3.53 14.74 -17.17
N SER A 34 4.00 14.20 -18.29
CA SER A 34 4.93 14.88 -19.18
C SER A 34 4.12 15.75 -20.14
N THR A 35 4.46 17.04 -20.21
CA THR A 35 3.81 18.00 -21.11
C THR A 35 4.42 18.00 -22.52
N GLU A 36 5.60 17.41 -22.68
CA GLU A 36 6.34 17.39 -23.94
C GLU A 36 6.96 16.01 -24.15
N HIS A 37 6.39 15.23 -25.05
CA HIS A 37 7.03 14.02 -25.55
C HIS A 37 7.06 14.04 -27.06
N THR A 38 8.24 14.29 -27.61
CA THR A 38 8.67 13.76 -28.90
C THR A 38 9.53 12.52 -28.63
N GLU A 39 9.53 11.55 -29.55
CA GLU A 39 10.26 10.27 -29.42
C GLU A 39 11.76 10.41 -29.12
N THR A 40 12.32 11.61 -29.28
CA THR A 40 13.75 11.92 -29.22
C THR A 40 14.18 12.78 -28.04
N LYS A 41 13.26 13.28 -27.21
CA LYS A 41 13.61 14.13 -26.05
C LYS A 41 12.98 13.65 -24.75
N ALA A 42 13.79 13.72 -23.69
CA ALA A 42 13.29 13.59 -22.33
C ALA A 42 12.34 14.76 -22.00
N PRO A 43 11.32 14.56 -21.14
CA PRO A 43 10.43 15.64 -20.71
C PRO A 43 11.20 16.80 -20.09
N GLU A 44 10.90 18.03 -20.50
CA GLU A 44 11.50 19.23 -19.90
C GLU A 44 10.80 19.65 -18.59
N SER A 45 9.56 19.19 -18.34
CA SER A 45 8.86 19.43 -17.07
C SER A 45 7.84 18.35 -16.71
N PHE A 46 7.55 18.21 -15.41
CA PHE A 46 6.52 17.32 -14.88
C PHE A 46 5.54 18.10 -14.00
N THR A 47 4.24 17.89 -14.21
CA THR A 47 3.22 18.33 -13.23
C THR A 47 2.93 17.19 -12.26
N VAL A 48 2.94 17.50 -10.96
CA VAL A 48 2.71 16.52 -9.89
C VAL A 48 1.37 16.81 -9.21
N PHE A 49 0.44 15.87 -9.30
CA PHE A 49 -0.77 15.88 -8.47
C PHE A 49 -0.58 14.91 -7.31
N ALA A 50 -0.76 15.37 -6.07
CA ALA A 50 -0.57 14.55 -4.89
C ALA A 50 -1.91 14.30 -4.19
N ASN A 51 -2.18 13.04 -3.84
CA ASN A 51 -3.20 12.70 -2.87
C ASN A 51 -2.48 12.20 -1.59
N PRO A 52 -2.48 12.98 -0.48
CA PRO A 52 -1.94 12.53 0.79
C PRO A 52 -2.81 11.41 1.34
N MET A 53 -2.46 10.17 1.00
CA MET A 53 -3.19 9.02 1.50
C MET A 53 -2.79 8.63 2.92
N PRO A 54 -3.72 8.08 3.72
CA PRO A 54 -3.43 7.61 5.06
C PRO A 54 -2.58 6.32 5.11
N LEU A 55 -2.37 5.61 4.00
CA LEU A 55 -1.83 4.24 4.01
C LEU A 55 -0.31 4.13 4.13
N SER A 56 0.21 3.53 5.22
CA SER A 56 1.61 3.03 5.33
C SER A 56 1.66 1.53 5.34
N GLY A 57 2.85 0.97 5.11
CA GLY A 57 3.18 -0.39 5.55
C GLY A 57 2.94 -0.66 7.05
N THR A 58 2.92 0.39 7.89
CA THR A 58 2.52 0.32 9.31
C THR A 58 1.00 0.24 9.50
N GLU A 59 0.18 0.62 8.52
CA GLU A 59 -1.29 0.54 8.64
C GLU A 59 -1.75 -0.91 8.67
N ILE A 60 -1.10 -1.78 7.89
CA ILE A 60 -1.31 -3.23 7.97
C ILE A 60 -1.00 -3.72 9.39
N ASP A 61 0.11 -3.25 9.97
CA ASP A 61 0.48 -3.62 11.34
C ASP A 61 -0.54 -3.09 12.34
N VAL A 62 -1.07 -1.89 12.17
CA VAL A 62 -2.11 -1.30 13.04
C VAL A 62 -3.42 -2.08 12.95
N LEU A 63 -3.86 -2.43 11.74
CA LEU A 63 -5.09 -3.20 11.53
C LEU A 63 -4.96 -4.63 12.10
N LEU A 64 -3.80 -5.26 11.98
CA LEU A 64 -3.51 -6.53 12.64
C LEU A 64 -3.54 -6.41 14.17
N GLN A 65 -3.06 -5.29 14.73
CA GLN A 65 -3.13 -5.04 16.18
C GLN A 65 -4.56 -4.86 16.64
N GLN A 66 -5.39 -4.12 15.88
CA GLN A 66 -6.81 -3.94 16.18
C GLN A 66 -7.57 -5.28 16.12
N GLU A 67 -7.31 -6.09 15.10
CA GLU A 67 -7.86 -7.45 14.99
C GLU A 67 -7.42 -8.35 16.17
N TYR A 68 -6.15 -8.25 16.60
CA TYR A 68 -5.70 -8.99 17.78
C TYR A 68 -6.48 -8.56 19.02
N ILE A 69 -6.53 -7.26 19.31
CA ILE A 69 -7.22 -6.70 20.47
C ILE A 69 -8.70 -7.11 20.49
N ALA A 70 -9.37 -7.09 19.33
CA ALA A 70 -10.76 -7.49 19.20
C ALA A 70 -11.00 -8.99 19.46
N ARG A 71 -10.01 -9.85 19.19
CA ARG A 71 -10.10 -11.31 19.34
C ARG A 71 -9.63 -11.83 20.70
N VAL A 72 -8.92 -11.01 21.50
CA VAL A 72 -8.47 -11.41 22.84
C VAL A 72 -9.67 -11.52 23.79
N ILE A 73 -9.93 -12.75 24.24
CA ILE A 73 -10.95 -13.05 25.25
C ILE A 73 -10.52 -12.42 26.59
N GLY A 74 -11.43 -11.67 27.21
CA GLY A 74 -11.17 -10.95 28.48
C GLY A 74 -10.63 -9.54 28.29
N GLY A 75 -10.44 -9.09 27.04
CA GLY A 75 -9.95 -7.75 26.72
C GLY A 75 -8.42 -7.65 26.77
N PHE A 76 -7.89 -6.65 26.09
CA PHE A 76 -6.47 -6.34 26.06
C PHE A 76 -6.23 -4.97 26.71
N ASP A 77 -5.36 -4.91 27.72
CA ASP A 77 -4.97 -3.65 28.34
C ASP A 77 -4.12 -2.82 27.38
N THR A 78 -4.73 -1.80 26.78
CA THR A 78 -4.09 -0.85 25.87
C THR A 78 -3.31 0.24 26.61
N THR A 79 -3.32 0.29 27.95
CA THR A 79 -2.54 1.25 28.73
C THR A 79 -1.13 0.75 29.01
N ASP A 80 -0.90 -0.58 28.98
CA ASP A 80 0.43 -1.16 29.16
C ASP A 80 1.30 -1.02 27.90
N ARG A 81 2.24 -0.07 27.98
CA ARG A 81 3.21 0.21 26.91
C ARG A 81 4.10 -0.99 26.55
N LYS A 82 4.41 -1.89 27.50
CA LYS A 82 5.20 -3.10 27.21
C LYS A 82 4.40 -4.07 26.37
N HIS A 83 3.13 -4.29 26.72
CA HIS A 83 2.23 -5.14 25.93
C HIS A 83 1.97 -4.56 24.55
N LEU A 84 1.70 -3.25 24.42
CA LEU A 84 1.56 -2.59 23.11
C LEU A 84 2.81 -2.72 22.24
N ARG A 85 4.01 -2.56 22.81
CA ARG A 85 5.26 -2.73 22.06
C ARG A 85 5.45 -4.17 21.59
N SER A 86 5.18 -5.13 22.48
CA SER A 86 5.25 -6.57 22.14
C SER A 86 4.25 -6.92 21.04
N LEU A 87 3.01 -6.45 21.17
CA LEU A 87 1.95 -6.63 20.20
C LEU A 87 2.35 -6.08 18.81
N ARG A 88 2.91 -4.86 18.74
CA ARG A 88 3.40 -4.29 17.49
C ARG A 88 4.45 -5.18 16.80
N ILE A 89 5.43 -5.67 17.55
CA ILE A 89 6.48 -6.56 17.02
C ILE A 89 5.87 -7.88 16.52
N GLN A 90 4.93 -8.44 17.29
CA GLN A 90 4.26 -9.68 16.90
C GLN A 90 3.39 -9.50 15.65
N CYS A 91 2.68 -8.39 15.50
CA CYS A 91 1.88 -8.10 14.32
C CYS A 91 2.75 -7.90 13.06
N GLU A 92 3.88 -7.19 13.17
CA GLU A 92 4.83 -7.05 12.05
C GLU A 92 5.38 -8.43 11.62
N ASN A 93 5.81 -9.25 12.59
CA ASN A 93 6.21 -10.61 12.32
C ASN A 93 5.08 -11.46 11.73
N THR A 94 3.83 -11.20 12.11
CA THR A 94 2.66 -11.94 11.64
C THR A 94 2.33 -11.59 10.20
N LYS A 95 2.35 -10.30 9.86
CA LYS A 95 2.28 -9.80 8.49
C LYS A 95 3.27 -10.54 7.60
N ILE A 96 4.56 -10.52 7.94
CA ILE A 96 5.62 -11.14 7.15
C ILE A 96 5.38 -12.65 6.96
N ASN A 97 5.00 -13.36 8.02
CA ASN A 97 4.78 -14.80 7.94
C ASN A 97 3.54 -15.16 7.12
N LEU A 98 2.43 -14.43 7.26
CA LEU A 98 1.20 -14.70 6.51
C LEU A 98 1.31 -14.41 5.01
N MET A 99 2.36 -13.70 4.58
CA MET A 99 2.68 -13.57 3.15
C MET A 99 2.98 -14.93 2.49
N THR A 100 3.56 -15.87 3.25
CA THR A 100 3.97 -17.19 2.74
C THR A 100 3.25 -18.36 3.41
N GLN A 101 2.77 -18.18 4.65
CA GLN A 101 2.12 -19.20 5.46
C GLN A 101 0.60 -19.02 5.48
N ARG A 102 -0.14 -20.12 5.68
CA ARG A 102 -1.61 -20.11 5.73
C ARG A 102 -2.18 -19.57 7.04
N GLN A 103 -1.45 -19.71 8.15
CA GLN A 103 -1.90 -19.27 9.47
C GLN A 103 -0.70 -19.07 10.41
N LYS A 104 -0.88 -18.26 11.45
CA LYS A 104 0.10 -18.00 12.50
C LYS A 104 -0.59 -17.70 13.83
N SER A 105 -0.14 -18.35 14.89
CA SER A 105 -0.57 -18.04 16.26
C SER A 105 0.27 -16.90 16.82
N VAL A 106 -0.38 -15.98 17.53
CA VAL A 106 0.24 -14.81 18.16
C VAL A 106 -0.05 -14.80 19.64
N ARG A 107 1.01 -14.72 20.45
CA ARG A 107 0.96 -14.54 21.91
C ARG A 107 1.61 -13.22 22.29
N VAL A 108 0.95 -12.46 23.17
CA VAL A 108 1.52 -11.25 23.77
C VAL A 108 1.46 -11.39 25.28
N GLY A 109 2.61 -11.43 25.96
CA GLY A 109 2.66 -11.52 27.43
C GLY A 109 1.89 -12.72 27.98
N SER A 110 0.98 -12.47 28.92
CA SER A 110 0.08 -13.47 29.52
C SER A 110 -1.27 -13.61 28.81
N TYR A 111 -1.52 -12.87 27.72
CA TYR A 111 -2.77 -12.97 26.96
C TYR A 111 -2.86 -14.31 26.19
N PRO A 112 -4.07 -14.83 25.97
CA PRO A 112 -4.27 -16.06 25.21
C PRO A 112 -3.77 -15.92 23.76
N ASP A 113 -3.53 -17.08 23.14
CA ASP A 113 -3.13 -17.16 21.76
C ASP A 113 -4.27 -16.74 20.82
N VAL A 114 -3.96 -15.86 19.88
CA VAL A 114 -4.87 -15.49 18.79
C VAL A 114 -4.33 -16.06 17.49
N LEU A 115 -5.15 -16.87 16.82
CA LEU A 115 -4.82 -17.43 15.51
C LEU A 115 -5.20 -16.44 14.41
N PHE A 116 -4.21 -16.01 13.63
CA PHE A 116 -4.44 -15.31 12.37
C PHE A 116 -4.33 -16.27 11.19
N ARG A 117 -5.22 -16.12 10.22
CA ARG A 117 -5.19 -16.82 8.94
C ARG A 117 -4.70 -15.87 7.86
N GLN A 118 -4.14 -16.42 6.78
CA GLN A 118 -3.76 -15.64 5.61
C GLN A 118 -4.95 -14.86 5.03
N GLU A 119 -6.17 -15.38 5.18
CA GLU A 119 -7.38 -14.69 4.74
C GLU A 119 -7.65 -13.39 5.53
N ASP A 120 -7.29 -13.35 6.82
CA ASP A 120 -7.38 -12.12 7.63
C ASP A 120 -6.48 -11.03 7.03
N LEU A 121 -5.24 -11.39 6.69
CA LEU A 121 -4.31 -10.48 6.03
C LEU A 121 -4.83 -10.05 4.65
N LYS A 122 -5.41 -10.97 3.86
CA LYS A 122 -5.99 -10.63 2.56
C LYS A 122 -7.17 -9.65 2.69
N ASN A 123 -8.03 -9.82 3.69
CA ASN A 123 -9.13 -8.90 3.96
C ASN A 123 -8.63 -7.49 4.26
N ILE A 124 -7.64 -7.38 5.15
CA ILE A 124 -6.96 -6.11 5.45
C ILE A 124 -6.39 -5.51 4.15
N LEU A 125 -5.61 -6.29 3.40
CA LEU A 125 -5.00 -5.81 2.15
C LEU A 125 -6.02 -5.37 1.11
N ARG A 126 -7.18 -6.04 0.99
CA ARG A 126 -8.27 -5.61 0.10
C ARG A 126 -8.85 -4.26 0.51
N GLN A 127 -9.04 -4.02 1.82
CA GLN A 127 -9.50 -2.72 2.31
C GLN A 127 -8.52 -1.61 1.93
N LEU A 128 -7.21 -1.84 2.11
CA LEU A 128 -6.19 -0.87 1.71
C LEU A 128 -6.10 -0.71 0.19
N ALA A 129 -6.23 -1.79 -0.57
CA ALA A 129 -6.25 -1.75 -2.03
C ALA A 129 -7.43 -0.90 -2.56
N ASN A 130 -8.61 -0.99 -1.94
CA ASN A 130 -9.75 -0.16 -2.33
C ASN A 130 -9.48 1.33 -2.11
N ILE A 131 -8.85 1.71 -1.00
CA ILE A 131 -8.46 3.10 -0.73
C ILE A 131 -7.42 3.57 -1.76
N LEU A 132 -6.43 2.73 -2.09
CA LEU A 132 -5.45 3.01 -3.15
C LEU A 132 -6.11 3.23 -4.51
N ILE A 133 -7.03 2.35 -4.91
CA ILE A 133 -7.80 2.46 -6.15
C ILE A 133 -8.57 3.78 -6.18
N GLN A 134 -9.25 4.13 -5.08
CA GLN A 134 -10.01 5.39 -5.00
C GLN A 134 -9.10 6.61 -5.17
N ALA A 135 -7.91 6.62 -4.58
CA ALA A 135 -6.96 7.72 -4.76
C ALA A 135 -6.43 7.81 -6.19
N VAL A 136 -6.13 6.67 -6.83
CA VAL A 136 -5.74 6.60 -8.25
C VAL A 136 -6.87 7.12 -9.14
N CYS A 137 -8.10 6.66 -8.94
CA CYS A 137 -9.28 7.12 -9.69
C CYS A 137 -9.53 8.62 -9.49
N TRP A 138 -9.37 9.13 -8.27
CA TRP A 138 -9.50 10.55 -7.98
C TRP A 138 -8.47 11.39 -8.73
N LEU A 139 -7.19 10.97 -8.74
CA LEU A 139 -6.13 11.66 -9.49
C LEU A 139 -6.39 11.64 -11.01
N ARG A 140 -6.83 10.50 -11.55
CA ARG A 140 -7.23 10.40 -12.96
C ARG A 140 -8.37 11.36 -13.29
N LYS A 141 -9.41 11.41 -12.45
CA LYS A 141 -10.53 12.33 -12.64
C LYS A 141 -10.09 13.79 -12.57
N LEU A 142 -9.24 14.14 -11.61
CA LEU A 142 -8.70 15.50 -11.46
C LEU A 142 -7.93 15.92 -12.73
N TYR A 143 -7.08 15.05 -13.25
CA TYR A 143 -6.35 15.29 -14.50
C TYR A 143 -7.29 15.48 -15.69
N LEU A 144 -8.24 14.57 -15.90
CA LEU A 144 -9.17 14.62 -17.03
C LEU A 144 -10.06 15.87 -16.97
N THR A 145 -10.44 16.32 -15.78
CA THR A 145 -11.22 17.56 -15.59
C THR A 145 -10.40 18.79 -16.00
N ASN A 146 -9.09 18.78 -15.77
CA ASN A 146 -8.20 19.89 -16.14
C ASN A 146 -7.78 19.89 -17.62
N GLN A 147 -7.99 18.78 -18.34
CA GLN A 147 -7.56 18.57 -19.74
C GLN A 147 -8.74 18.44 -20.73
N ASN A 148 -9.95 18.88 -20.35
CA ASN A 148 -11.16 18.78 -21.17
C ASN A 148 -11.54 17.35 -21.63
N GLY A 149 -11.25 16.33 -20.82
CA GLY A 149 -11.80 14.98 -21.00
C GLY A 149 -11.10 14.09 -22.03
N ASP A 150 -9.95 14.49 -22.58
CA ASP A 150 -9.19 13.62 -23.50
C ASP A 150 -8.76 12.32 -22.82
N VAL A 151 -9.00 11.20 -23.50
CA VAL A 151 -8.64 9.86 -23.01
C VAL A 151 -7.13 9.77 -22.90
N ALA A 152 -6.62 9.86 -21.67
CA ALA A 152 -5.21 9.74 -21.38
C ALA A 152 -4.86 8.29 -21.00
N ASP A 153 -3.84 7.74 -21.66
CA ASP A 153 -3.20 6.50 -21.24
C ASP A 153 -2.38 6.74 -19.97
N PHE A 154 -2.67 5.96 -18.92
CA PHE A 154 -1.96 6.00 -17.65
C PHE A 154 -1.23 4.67 -17.43
N LYS A 155 0.04 4.75 -17.03
CA LYS A 155 0.74 3.63 -16.40
C LYS A 155 0.72 3.78 -14.89
N ILE A 156 0.53 2.67 -14.18
CA ILE A 156 0.61 2.64 -12.72
C ILE A 156 1.90 1.94 -12.33
N LEU A 157 2.71 2.62 -11.52
CA LEU A 157 3.98 2.12 -11.02
C LEU A 157 3.91 2.06 -9.50
N VAL A 158 3.89 0.84 -8.94
CA VAL A 158 3.80 0.61 -7.50
C VAL A 158 5.21 0.38 -6.93
N ILE A 159 5.62 1.20 -5.97
CA ILE A 159 6.93 1.14 -5.31
C ILE A 159 6.80 0.94 -3.79
N GLY A 160 7.87 0.43 -3.18
CA GLY A 160 7.97 0.22 -1.73
C GLY A 160 7.96 -1.25 -1.31
N THR A 161 8.53 -1.57 -0.15
CA THR A 161 8.65 -2.97 0.33
C THR A 161 7.32 -3.62 0.73
N SER A 162 6.23 -2.86 0.77
CA SER A 162 4.89 -3.41 0.98
C SER A 162 4.18 -3.76 -0.33
N SER A 163 4.75 -3.41 -1.49
CA SER A 163 4.20 -3.74 -2.82
C SER A 163 4.22 -5.24 -3.12
N PHE A 164 5.03 -6.03 -2.40
CA PHE A 164 5.10 -7.49 -2.53
C PHE A 164 3.83 -8.24 -2.14
N CYS A 165 2.82 -7.56 -1.58
CA CYS A 165 1.52 -8.20 -1.42
C CYS A 165 0.94 -8.49 -2.80
N HIS A 166 0.78 -9.78 -3.13
CA HIS A 166 0.12 -10.23 -4.37
C HIS A 166 -1.25 -9.58 -4.63
N VAL A 167 -1.89 -9.04 -3.59
CA VAL A 167 -3.13 -8.27 -3.69
C VAL A 167 -2.92 -6.92 -4.40
N PHE A 168 -1.80 -6.22 -4.18
CA PHE A 168 -1.47 -4.97 -4.87
C PHE A 168 -0.94 -5.21 -6.29
N ALA A 169 -0.31 -6.36 -6.56
CA ALA A 169 0.15 -6.71 -7.90
C ALA A 169 -0.99 -6.84 -8.93
N LYS A 170 -2.24 -7.06 -8.48
CA LYS A 170 -3.45 -7.07 -9.34
C LYS A 170 -4.01 -5.68 -9.64
N LEU A 171 -3.39 -4.61 -9.12
CA LEU A 171 -3.74 -3.22 -9.46
C LEU A 171 -3.07 -2.74 -10.75
N CYS A 172 -2.11 -3.51 -11.28
CA CYS A 172 -1.35 -3.22 -12.48
C CYS A 172 -1.92 -3.96 -13.71
#